data_AF-A0A4S4BK98-F1
#
_entry.id   AF-A0A4S4BK98-F1
#
_cell.length_a   1.000
_cell.length_b   1.000
_cell.length_c   1.000
_cell.angle_alpha   90.00
_cell.angle_beta   90.00
_cell.angle_gamma   90.00
#
_symmetry.space_group_name_H-M   'P 1'
#
loop_
_entity.id
_entity.type
_entity.pdbx_description
1 polymer ?
#
loop_
_entity_poly.entity_id
_entity_poly.type
_entity_poly.pdbx_seq_one_letter_code
_entity_poly.pdbx_strand_id
1 'polypeptide(L)' 'MEPESTFFAELSIDDYTERNVQFKTFFKEKNRNQEGDPVKLAKALITIANQEEPPSRWIGGTDAIAGAEQKVAELQQ' A
#
# COMPACT_ATOMS: atom_id res chain seq x y z
N MET A 1 -8.82 -22.45 6.67
CA MET A 1 -8.10 -21.26 7.16
C MET A 1 -8.70 -20.09 6.41
N GLU A 2 -9.41 -19.23 7.12
CA GLU A 2 -10.33 -18.23 6.56
C GLU A 2 -9.59 -16.99 6.01
N PRO A 3 -10.17 -16.25 5.05
CA PRO A 3 -9.63 -15.01 4.50
C PRO A 3 -10.05 -13.82 5.39
N GLU A 4 -9.48 -13.68 6.58
CA GLU A 4 -10.20 -12.98 7.68
C GLU A 4 -10.27 -11.44 7.63
N SER A 5 -9.80 -10.75 6.58
CA SER A 5 -9.92 -9.27 6.55
C SER A 5 -10.24 -8.65 5.19
N THR A 6 -10.36 -9.43 4.11
CA THR A 6 -10.65 -8.89 2.78
C THR A 6 -12.00 -9.38 2.29
N PHE A 7 -12.95 -8.47 2.15
CA PHE A 7 -14.28 -8.75 1.61
C PHE A 7 -14.37 -8.22 0.18
N PHE A 8 -14.75 -9.09 -0.77
CA PHE A 8 -14.99 -8.70 -2.15
C PHE A 8 -16.47 -8.45 -2.40
N ALA A 9 -16.80 -7.44 -3.20
CA ALA A 9 -18.17 -7.16 -3.58
C ALA A 9 -18.80 -8.34 -4.35
N GLU A 10 -20.08 -8.61 -4.04
CA GLU A 10 -20.89 -9.64 -4.72
C GLU A 10 -21.43 -9.15 -6.06
N LEU A 11 -21.71 -7.84 -6.18
CA LEU A 11 -22.16 -7.23 -7.43
C LEU A 11 -21.03 -7.15 -8.46
N SER A 12 -21.38 -7.36 -9.72
CA SER A 12 -20.47 -7.23 -10.86
C SER A 12 -21.05 -6.29 -11.91
N ILE A 13 -20.16 -5.58 -12.60
CA ILE A 13 -20.45 -4.78 -13.79
C ILE A 13 -19.60 -5.38 -14.91
N ASP A 14 -20.23 -5.78 -16.01
CA ASP A 14 -19.57 -6.56 -17.07
C ASP A 14 -18.34 -5.86 -17.63
N ASP A 15 -18.42 -4.54 -17.85
CA ASP A 15 -17.32 -3.68 -18.32
C ASP A 15 -16.05 -3.74 -17.45
N TYR A 16 -16.17 -4.13 -16.18
CA TYR A 16 -15.07 -4.21 -15.22
C TYR A 16 -14.60 -5.65 -14.95
N THR A 17 -15.16 -6.66 -15.62
CA THR A 17 -14.91 -8.07 -15.32
C THR A 17 -13.42 -8.41 -15.33
N GLU A 18 -12.71 -8.05 -16.41
CA GLU A 18 -11.29 -8.33 -16.56
C GLU A 18 -10.45 -7.66 -15.46
N ARG A 19 -10.67 -6.36 -15.23
CA ARG A 19 -9.98 -5.59 -14.19
C ARG A 19 -10.25 -6.16 -12.80
N ASN A 20 -11.49 -6.56 -12.51
CA ASN A 20 -11.86 -7.15 -11.24
C ASN A 20 -11.15 -8.49 -11.00
N VAL A 21 -10.99 -9.32 -12.03
CA VAL A 21 -10.23 -10.57 -11.92
C VAL A 21 -8.78 -10.26 -11.56
N GLN A 22 -8.12 -9.36 -12.29
CA GLN A 22 -6.73 -8.97 -12.02
C GLN A 22 -6.56 -8.41 -10.60
N PHE A 23 -7.45 -7.51 -10.19
CA PHE A 23 -7.45 -6.90 -8.86
C PHE A 23 -7.61 -7.95 -7.76
N LYS A 24 -8.62 -8.85 -7.88
CA LYS A 24 -8.85 -9.92 -6.90
C LYS A 24 -7.64 -10.85 -6.80
N THR A 25 -7.01 -11.20 -7.92
CA THR A 25 -5.79 -12.04 -7.93
C THR A 25 -4.64 -11.34 -7.21
N PHE A 26 -4.36 -10.08 -7.56
CA PHE A 26 -3.32 -9.29 -6.91
C PHE A 26 -3.49 -9.22 -5.38
N PHE A 27 -4.69 -8.91 -4.88
CA PHE A 27 -4.92 -8.82 -3.43
C PHE A 27 -4.81 -10.16 -2.71
N LYS A 28 -5.17 -11.26 -3.37
CA LYS A 28 -4.96 -12.61 -2.82
C LYS A 28 -3.49 -12.95 -2.71
N GLU A 29 -2.69 -12.61 -3.73
CA GLU A 29 -1.23 -12.86 -3.73
C GLU A 29 -0.48 -12.05 -2.68
N LYS A 30 -0.96 -10.85 -2.34
CA LYS A 30 -0.36 -9.98 -1.31
C LYS A 30 -0.74 -10.38 0.11
N ASN A 31 -1.72 -11.26 0.31
CA ASN A 31 -2.11 -11.69 1.64
C ASN A 31 -0.95 -12.39 2.35
N ARG A 32 -0.45 -11.78 3.44
CA ARG A 32 0.74 -12.21 4.20
C ARG A 32 2.06 -12.21 3.41
N ASN A 33 2.05 -11.62 2.22
CA ASN A 33 3.20 -11.48 1.34
C ASN A 33 3.38 -10.01 0.98
N GLN A 34 3.16 -9.13 1.96
CA GLN A 34 3.46 -7.72 1.81
C GLN A 34 4.96 -7.55 1.59
N GLU A 35 5.31 -6.70 0.63
CA GLU A 35 6.71 -6.42 0.31
C GLU A 35 7.37 -5.64 1.45
N GLY A 36 8.67 -5.89 1.64
CA GLY A 36 9.47 -5.24 2.67
C GLY A 36 9.46 -5.96 4.02
N ASP A 37 9.90 -5.25 5.05
CA ASP A 37 10.05 -5.77 6.42
C ASP A 37 9.03 -5.08 7.34
N PRO A 38 7.95 -5.79 7.76
CA PRO A 38 6.91 -5.20 8.62
C PRO A 38 7.44 -4.83 10.01
N VAL A 39 8.48 -5.51 10.51
CA VAL A 39 9.11 -5.18 11.80
C VAL A 39 9.91 -3.87 11.68
N LYS A 40 10.62 -3.68 10.56
CA LYS A 40 11.31 -2.42 10.27
C LYS A 40 10.32 -1.26 10.13
N LEU A 41 9.20 -1.47 9.44
CA LEU A 41 8.13 -0.48 9.30
C LEU A 41 7.55 -0.08 10.65
N ALA A 42 7.19 -1.06 11.49
CA ALA A 42 6.62 -0.79 12.82
C ALA A 42 7.58 0.02 13.69
N LYS A 43 8.88 -0.32 13.70
CA LYS A 43 9.90 0.44 14.43
C LYS A 43 9.99 1.89 13.94
N ALA A 44 9.98 2.12 12.63
CA ALA A 44 10.03 3.46 12.07
C ALA A 44 8.82 4.30 12.49
N LEU A 45 7.61 3.74 12.43
CA LEU A 45 6.38 4.42 12.85
C LEU A 45 6.41 4.80 14.35
N ILE A 46 6.85 3.89 15.22
CA ILE A 46 6.99 4.17 16.66
C ILE A 46 8.01 5.29 16.88
N THR A 47 9.14 5.26 16.18
CA THR A 47 10.15 6.33 16.29
C THR A 47 9.57 7.68 15.92
N ILE A 48 8.86 7.77 14.78
CA ILE A 48 8.26 9.01 14.29
C ILE A 48 7.20 9.53 15.26
N ALA A 49 6.34 8.65 15.77
CA ALA A 49 5.28 9.02 16.70
C ALA A 49 5.81 9.58 18.04
N ASN A 50 7.06 9.28 18.41
CA ASN A 50 7.71 9.75 19.64
C ASN A 50 8.60 10.98 19.43
N GLN A 51 8.65 11.56 18.23
CA GLN A 51 9.41 12.80 17.99
C GLN A 51 8.67 13.99 18.61
N GLU A 52 9.43 14.94 19.17
CA GLU A 52 8.88 16.21 19.69
C GLU A 52 8.18 17.00 18.57
N GLU A 53 8.78 17.00 17.37
CA GLU A 53 8.20 17.57 16.16
C GLU A 53 8.20 16.52 15.04
N PRO A 54 7.14 15.70 14.91
CA PRO A 54 7.08 14.70 13.86
C PRO A 54 6.90 15.35 12.47
N PRO A 55 7.46 14.77 11.41
CA PRO A 55 7.28 15.27 10.05
C PRO A 55 5.81 15.24 9.63
N SER A 56 5.35 16.28 8.94
CA SER A 56 3.98 16.33 8.40
C SER A 56 3.71 15.25 7.34
N ARG A 57 4.76 14.73 6.69
CA ARG A 57 4.70 13.62 5.75
C ARG A 57 5.91 12.71 5.95
N TRP A 58 5.65 11.41 6.02
CA TRP A 58 6.68 10.38 6.03
C TRP A 58 6.30 9.32 5.00
N ILE A 59 7.29 8.82 4.27
CA ILE A 59 7.10 7.86 3.17
C ILE A 59 7.90 6.60 3.51
N GLY A 60 7.22 5.46 3.51
CA GLY A 60 7.81 4.15 3.79
C GLY A 60 7.44 3.15 2.70
N GLY A 61 8.43 2.39 2.22
CA GLY A 61 8.28 1.50 1.07
C GLY A 61 9.03 2.04 -0.14
N THR A 62 9.74 1.17 -0.86
CA THR A 62 10.53 1.56 -2.05
C THR A 62 9.62 2.02 -3.20
N ASP A 63 8.46 1.41 -3.33
CA ASP A 63 7.39 1.78 -4.25
C ASP A 63 6.83 3.18 -3.94
N ALA A 64 6.56 3.45 -2.66
CA ALA A 64 6.04 4.73 -2.21
C ALA A 64 7.06 5.87 -2.41
N ILE A 65 8.36 5.60 -2.17
CA ILE A 65 9.45 6.56 -2.45
C ILE A 65 9.51 6.86 -3.95
N ALA A 66 9.54 5.84 -4.81
CA ALA A 66 9.60 6.03 -6.26
C ALA A 66 8.41 6.85 -6.78
N GLY A 67 7.20 6.58 -6.28
CA GLY A 67 6.01 7.35 -6.65
C GLY A 67 6.08 8.82 -6.21
N ALA A 68 6.63 9.08 -5.02
CA ALA A 68 6.84 10.44 -4.54
C ALA A 68 7.89 11.19 -5.35
N GLU A 69 9.02 10.55 -5.68
CA GLU A 69 10.07 11.11 -6.54
C GLU A 69 9.53 11.45 -7.93
N GLN A 70 8.78 10.54 -8.53
CA GLN A 70 8.09 10.79 -9.79
C GLN A 70 7.18 12.02 -9.66
N LYS A 71 6.37 12.11 -8.61
CA LYS A 71 5.44 13.23 -8.46
C LYS A 71 6.15 14.56 -8.29
N VAL A 72 7.26 14.59 -7.57
CA VAL A 72 8.10 15.78 -7.45
C VAL A 72 8.64 16.19 -8.81
N ALA A 73 9.16 15.24 -9.60
CA ALA A 73 9.68 15.52 -10.94
C ALA A 73 8.60 16.07 -11.91
N GLU A 74 7.35 15.63 -11.78
CA GLU A 74 6.22 16.17 -12.56
C GLU A 74 5.87 17.61 -12.19
N LEU A 75 5.98 17.98 -10.90
CA LEU A 75 5.60 19.31 -10.40
C LEU A 75 6.69 20.38 -10.60
N GLN A 76 7.92 19.95 -10.90
CA GLN A 76 9.05 20.86 -11.15
C GLN A 76 9.21 21.24 -12.63
N GLN A 77 8.35 20.73 -13.51
CA GLN A 77 8.24 21.07 -14.93
C GLN A 77 7.22 22.20 -15.13
#